data_AF-R8D8T1-F1
#
_entry.id   AF-R8D8T1-F1
#
_cell.length_a   1.000
_cell.length_b   1.000
_cell.length_c   1.000
_cell.angle_alpha   90.00
_cell.angle_beta   90.00
_cell.angle_gamma   90.00
#
_symmetry.space_group_name_H-M   'P 1'
#
loop_
_entity.id
_entity.type
_entity.pdbx_description
1 polymer ?
#
loop_
_entity_poly.entity_id
_entity_poly.type
_entity_poly.pdbx_seq_one_letter_code
_entity_poly.pdbx_strand_id
1 'polypeptide(L)'
;MEYFSQLYTCNKYLFEDIFSKEDTVFLVTNVYRFKQENIKNPQKINVYNRFIKKRDLKFHIRQETLPFLFEDEEADLYCTSQFSLKCLAEDIKYEPLIEAANHEDFPDLRPRIG
;
A
#
# COMPACT_ATOMS: atom_id res chain seq x y z
N MET A 1 20.54 0.03 -10.57
CA MET A 1 19.49 0.59 -11.45
C MET A 1 18.90 -0.47 -12.39
N GLU A 2 19.73 -1.28 -13.06
CA GLU A 2 19.23 -2.33 -13.97
C GLU A 2 18.32 -3.37 -13.30
N TYR A 3 18.67 -3.84 -12.09
CA TYR A 3 17.83 -4.73 -11.27
C TYR A 3 16.40 -4.22 -11.10
N PHE A 4 16.25 -2.97 -10.67
CA PHE A 4 14.96 -2.35 -10.42
C PHE A 4 14.15 -2.16 -11.71
N SER A 5 14.80 -1.78 -12.81
CA SER A 5 14.14 -1.66 -14.11
C SER A 5 13.56 -2.99 -14.58
N GLN A 6 14.29 -4.10 -14.39
CA GLN A 6 13.78 -5.44 -14.70
C GLN A 6 12.62 -5.82 -13.76
N LEU A 7 12.77 -5.57 -12.46
CA LEU A 7 11.75 -5.85 -11.45
C LEU A 7 10.42 -5.14 -11.75
N TYR A 8 10.45 -3.84 -12.07
CA TYR A 8 9.23 -3.08 -12.40
C TYR A 8 8.59 -3.60 -13.67
N THR A 9 9.40 -3.94 -14.68
CA THR A 9 8.93 -4.48 -15.95
C THR A 9 8.21 -5.82 -15.73
N CYS A 10 8.82 -6.73 -14.96
CA CYS A 10 8.20 -8.01 -14.63
C CYS A 10 6.90 -7.83 -13.85
N ASN A 11 6.90 -7.01 -12.80
CA ASN A 11 5.71 -6.77 -11.98
C ASN A 11 4.58 -6.10 -12.78
N LYS A 12 4.91 -5.19 -13.70
CA LYS A 12 3.96 -4.59 -14.62
C LYS A 12 3.28 -5.64 -15.49
N TYR A 13 4.06 -6.47 -16.18
CA TYR A 13 3.50 -7.50 -17.05
C TYR A 13 2.68 -8.52 -16.26
N LEU A 14 3.13 -8.89 -15.06
CA LEU A 14 2.37 -9.77 -14.18
C LEU A 14 1.01 -9.17 -13.78
N PHE A 15 0.98 -7.87 -13.45
CA PHE A 15 -0.28 -7.19 -13.13
C PHE A 15 -1.25 -7.19 -14.33
N GLU A 16 -0.73 -6.89 -15.53
CA GLU A 16 -1.52 -6.83 -16.77
C GLU A 16 -1.96 -8.22 -17.27
N ASP A 17 -1.24 -9.29 -16.91
CA ASP A 17 -1.61 -10.68 -17.21
C ASP A 17 -2.68 -11.21 -16.25
N ILE A 18 -2.64 -10.81 -14.97
CA ILE A 18 -3.58 -11.26 -13.95
C ILE A 18 -4.90 -10.47 -14.00
N PHE A 19 -4.85 -9.16 -14.26
CA PHE A 19 -6.01 -8.27 -14.15
C PHE A 19 -6.36 -7.58 -15.47
N SER A 20 -7.61 -7.75 -15.89
CA SER A 20 -8.25 -6.89 -16.87
C SER A 20 -8.61 -5.53 -16.27
N LYS A 21 -8.78 -4.50 -17.10
CA LYS A 21 -9.09 -3.13 -16.65
C LYS A 21 -10.40 -3.07 -15.86
N GLU A 22 -11.38 -3.87 -16.25
CA GLU A 22 -12.72 -3.94 -15.71
C GLU A 22 -12.80 -4.84 -14.46
N ASP A 23 -11.71 -5.51 -14.09
CA ASP A 23 -11.70 -6.38 -12.91
C ASP A 23 -11.84 -5.55 -11.64
N THR A 24 -12.69 -6.04 -10.74
CA THR A 24 -12.79 -5.48 -9.40
C THR A 24 -11.71 -6.08 -8.52
N VAL A 25 -10.81 -5.23 -8.03
CA VAL A 25 -9.67 -5.60 -7.21
C VAL A 25 -9.80 -5.04 -5.79
N PHE A 26 -9.10 -5.68 -4.86
CA PHE A 26 -9.03 -5.25 -3.47
C PHE A 26 -7.59 -4.89 -3.13
N LEU A 27 -7.32 -3.60 -2.90
CA LEU A 27 -6.00 -3.11 -2.53
C LEU A 27 -5.90 -3.05 -1.00
N VAL A 28 -4.94 -3.77 -0.43
CA VAL A 28 -4.72 -3.87 1.02
C VAL A 28 -3.27 -3.51 1.37
N THR A 29 -3.09 -2.68 2.38
CA THR A 29 -1.77 -2.25 2.87
C THR A 29 -1.80 -2.29 4.39
N ASN A 30 -0.86 -3.02 4.97
CA ASN A 30 -0.67 -3.11 6.41
C ASN A 30 0.48 -2.20 6.81
N VAL A 31 0.22 -1.29 7.75
CA VAL A 31 1.25 -0.44 8.36
C VAL A 31 1.42 -0.85 9.81
N TYR A 32 2.57 -1.42 10.15
CA TYR A 32 2.90 -1.82 11.52
C TYR A 32 3.39 -0.62 12.32
N ARG A 33 2.84 -0.41 13.51
CA ARG A 33 3.16 0.75 14.35
C ARG A 33 3.18 0.40 15.83
N PHE A 34 3.93 1.18 16.60
CA PHE A 34 3.99 1.04 18.05
C PHE A 34 2.72 1.59 18.71
N LYS A 35 2.13 0.85 19.65
CA LYS A 35 0.86 1.21 20.32
C LYS A 35 0.96 2.51 21.14
N GLN A 36 2.13 2.82 21.70
CA GLN A 36 2.32 3.98 22.59
C GLN A 36 2.66 5.29 21.86
N GLU A 37 2.78 5.29 20.53
CA GLU A 37 2.89 6.53 19.80
C GLU A 37 1.60 7.32 20.00
N ASN A 38 1.64 8.35 20.86
CA ASN A 38 0.60 9.35 21.02
C ASN A 38 0.53 10.17 19.73
N ILE A 39 -0.06 9.59 18.68
CA ILE A 39 -0.25 10.29 17.42
C ILE A 39 -1.31 11.36 17.68
N LYS A 40 -0.86 12.58 17.99
CA LYS A 40 -1.71 13.78 18.18
C LYS A 40 -2.60 14.07 16.97
N ASN A 41 -2.30 13.44 15.85
CA ASN A 41 -3.09 13.41 14.64
C ASN A 41 -2.99 12.00 14.04
N PRO A 42 -3.91 11.06 14.31
CA PRO A 42 -4.03 9.82 13.54
C PRO A 42 -4.40 10.07 12.07
N GLN A 43 -4.13 11.28 11.55
CA GLN A 43 -4.39 11.78 10.22
C GLN A 43 -3.87 10.76 9.21
N LYS A 44 -4.81 9.92 8.76
CA LYS A 44 -4.93 9.34 7.44
C LYS A 44 -3.57 9.21 6.77
N ILE A 45 -2.80 8.18 7.15
CA ILE A 45 -1.71 7.75 6.27
C ILE A 45 -2.40 7.42 4.96
N ASN A 46 -2.25 8.32 4.00
CA ASN A 46 -3.01 8.27 2.78
C ASN A 46 -2.21 7.44 1.77
N VAL A 47 -2.03 6.17 2.12
CA VAL A 47 -1.21 5.18 1.41
C VAL A 47 -1.55 5.12 -0.07
N TYR A 48 -2.81 5.42 -0.44
CA TYR A 48 -3.30 5.31 -1.82
C TYR A 48 -3.50 6.66 -2.52
N ASN A 49 -3.28 7.81 -1.86
CA ASN A 49 -3.67 9.11 -2.42
C ASN A 49 -3.08 9.39 -3.81
N ARG A 50 -1.81 9.02 -3.97
CA ARG A 50 -1.02 9.28 -5.18
C ARG A 50 -1.29 8.25 -6.27
N PHE A 51 -1.79 7.07 -5.87
CA PHE A 51 -1.93 5.89 -6.72
C PHE A 51 -3.37 5.64 -7.19
N ILE A 52 -4.38 6.32 -6.64
CA ILE A 52 -5.77 6.20 -7.11
C ILE A 52 -6.13 7.36 -8.04
N LYS A 53 -6.65 7.03 -9.22
CA LYS A 53 -7.00 7.98 -10.28
C LYS A 53 -8.25 8.79 -9.92
N LYS A 54 -9.33 8.14 -9.51
CA LYS A 54 -10.60 8.78 -9.17
C LYS A 54 -10.55 9.37 -7.76
N ARG A 55 -10.88 10.67 -7.62
CA ARG A 55 -10.88 11.37 -6.32
C ARG A 55 -11.89 10.77 -5.35
N ASP A 56 -13.06 10.36 -5.86
CA ASP A 56 -14.17 9.90 -5.03
C ASP A 56 -13.87 8.55 -4.36
N LEU A 57 -13.06 7.70 -4.99
CA LEU A 57 -12.59 6.45 -4.40
C LEU A 57 -11.78 6.64 -3.11
N LYS A 58 -11.18 7.82 -2.92
CA LYS A 58 -10.41 8.14 -1.71
C LYS A 58 -11.28 8.22 -0.47
N PHE A 59 -12.57 8.53 -0.61
CA PHE A 59 -13.53 8.52 0.49
C PHE A 59 -14.03 7.11 0.84
N HIS A 60 -13.76 6.12 -0.03
CA HIS A 60 -14.12 4.71 0.18
C HIS A 60 -12.97 3.91 0.81
N ILE A 61 -11.80 4.52 1.06
CA ILE A 61 -10.70 3.87 1.76
C ILE A 61 -11.13 3.59 3.20
N ARG A 62 -11.10 2.31 3.58
CA ARG A 62 -11.34 1.86 4.95
C ARG A 62 -10.03 1.76 5.71
N GLN A 63 -10.08 2.08 6.99
CA GLN A 63 -8.97 1.91 7.91
C GLN A 63 -9.46 1.11 9.12
N GLU A 64 -8.74 0.05 9.46
CA GLU A 64 -9.02 -0.82 10.59
C GLU A 64 -7.73 -1.04 11.39
N THR A 65 -7.85 -1.14 12.72
CA THR A 65 -6.72 -1.50 13.59
C THR A 65 -6.85 -2.97 13.96
N LEU A 66 -5.87 -3.76 13.55
CA LEU A 66 -5.78 -5.21 13.79
C LEU A 66 -4.63 -5.50 14.77
N PRO A 67 -4.64 -6.69 15.42
CA PRO A 67 -3.47 -7.19 16.11
C PRO A 67 -2.23 -7.21 15.21
N PHE A 68 -1.04 -7.12 15.81
CA PHE A 68 0.18 -7.36 15.08
C PHE A 68 0.21 -8.81 14.59
N LEU A 69 0.61 -9.02 13.34
CA LEU A 69 0.49 -10.32 12.66
C LEU A 69 1.58 -11.32 13.11
N PHE A 70 2.73 -10.82 13.54
CA PHE A 70 3.89 -11.65 13.83
C PHE A 70 3.92 -12.03 15.30
N GLU A 71 4.23 -13.30 15.56
CA GLU A 71 4.47 -13.83 16.90
C GLU A 71 5.92 -13.48 17.29
N ASP A 72 6.07 -12.34 17.97
CA ASP A 72 7.35 -11.80 18.45
C ASP A 72 7.22 -11.49 19.96
N GLU A 73 8.33 -11.50 20.70
CA GLU A 73 8.39 -11.08 22.11
C GLU A 73 7.86 -9.66 22.30
N GLU A 74 8.00 -8.81 21.28
CA GLU A 74 7.52 -7.44 21.28
C GLU A 74 6.14 -7.26 20.61
N ALA A 75 5.46 -8.33 20.19
CA ALA A 75 4.20 -8.23 19.42
C ALA A 75 3.12 -7.40 20.13
N ASP A 76 3.05 -7.48 21.46
CA ASP A 76 2.12 -6.70 22.27
C ASP A 76 2.39 -5.20 22.27
N LEU A 77 3.58 -4.78 21.84
CA LEU A 77 3.94 -3.37 21.67
C LEU A 77 3.46 -2.80 20.33
N TYR A 78 3.10 -3.64 19.36
CA TYR A 78 2.75 -3.24 18.00
C TYR A 78 1.27 -3.46 17.67
N CYS A 79 0.76 -2.70 16.70
CA CYS A 79 -0.52 -2.94 16.06
C CYS A 79 -0.41 -2.78 14.54
N THR A 80 -1.38 -3.34 13.82
CA THR A 80 -1.47 -3.22 12.36
C THR A 80 -2.55 -2.21 12.03
N SER A 81 -2.19 -1.07 11.44
CA SER A 81 -3.15 -0.20 10.75
C SER A 81 -3.33 -0.72 9.32
N GLN A 82 -4.45 -1.41 9.07
CA GLN A 82 -4.78 -1.90 7.74
C GLN A 82 -5.61 -0.88 6.97
N PHE A 83 -5.20 -0.61 5.73
CA PHE A 83 -5.93 0.22 4.78
C PHE A 83 -6.43 -0.63 3.63
N SER A 84 -7.72 -0.54 3.32
CA SER A 84 -8.32 -1.31 2.24
C SER A 84 -9.18 -0.48 1.31
N LEU A 85 -9.16 -0.81 0.02
CA LEU A 85 -9.97 -0.18 -1.01
C LEU A 85 -10.41 -1.22 -2.05
N LYS A 86 -11.72 -1.34 -2.25
CA LYS A 86 -12.30 -2.06 -3.39
C LYS A 86 -12.49 -1.09 -4.54
N CYS A 87 -11.90 -1.36 -5.70
CA CYS A 87 -12.00 -0.51 -6.89
C CYS A 87 -11.77 -1.32 -8.18
N LEU A 88 -11.91 -0.71 -9.35
CA LEU A 88 -11.53 -1.35 -10.60
C LEU A 88 -10.00 -1.30 -10.77
N ALA A 89 -9.41 -2.29 -11.45
CA ALA A 89 -7.98 -2.27 -11.76
C ALA A 89 -7.61 -1.00 -12.55
N GLU A 90 -8.48 -0.55 -13.46
CA GLU A 90 -8.28 0.70 -14.20
C GLU A 90 -8.17 1.95 -13.32
N ASP A 91 -8.68 1.92 -12.09
CA ASP A 91 -8.66 3.07 -11.18
C ASP A 91 -7.33 3.23 -10.45
N ILE A 92 -6.44 2.24 -10.57
CA ILE A 92 -5.13 2.20 -9.95
C ILE A 92 -4.09 2.69 -10.94
N LYS A 93 -3.20 3.58 -10.49
CA LYS A 93 -1.91 3.84 -11.12
C LYS A 93 -0.95 2.76 -10.63
N TYR A 94 -1.10 1.55 -11.16
CA TYR A 94 -0.40 0.37 -10.64
C TYR A 94 1.11 0.45 -10.86
N GLU A 95 1.59 1.01 -11.97
CA GLU A 95 3.04 1.20 -12.22
C GLU A 95 3.75 1.96 -11.07
N PRO A 96 3.38 3.21 -10.72
CA PRO A 96 4.03 3.92 -9.62
C PRO A 96 3.72 3.32 -8.24
N LEU A 97 2.60 2.58 -8.09
CA LEU A 97 2.29 1.87 -6.85
C LEU A 97 3.24 0.68 -6.65
N ILE A 98 3.49 -0.09 -7.71
CA ILE A 98 4.44 -1.21 -7.73
C ILE A 98 5.84 -0.68 -7.42
N GLU A 99 6.28 0.40 -8.07
CA GLU A 99 7.58 1.01 -7.76
C GLU A 99 7.67 1.42 -6.29
N ALA A 100 6.64 2.12 -5.77
CA ALA A 100 6.61 2.56 -4.39
C ALA A 100 6.68 1.40 -3.40
N ALA A 101 5.94 0.30 -3.65
CA ALA A 101 5.99 -0.89 -2.82
C ALA A 101 7.38 -1.55 -2.82
N ASN A 102 8.06 -1.59 -3.96
CA ASN A 102 9.41 -2.16 -4.08
C ASN A 102 10.51 -1.27 -3.46
N HIS A 103 10.20 -0.02 -3.11
CA HIS A 103 11.14 0.92 -2.48
C HIS A 103 11.03 1.01 -0.97
N GLU A 104 10.02 0.40 -0.33
CA GLU A 104 9.80 0.55 1.11
C GLU A 104 11.02 0.14 1.95
N ASP A 105 11.75 -0.90 1.52
CA ASP A 105 12.97 -1.36 2.20
C ASP A 105 14.23 -0.52 1.86
N PHE A 106 14.12 0.44 0.94
CA PHE A 106 15.25 1.22 0.40
C PHE A 106 15.03 2.72 0.62
N PRO A 107 15.51 3.29 1.74
CA PRO A 107 15.15 4.65 2.16
C PRO A 107 15.57 5.76 1.19
N ASP A 108 16.62 5.51 0.39
CA ASP A 108 17.15 6.45 -0.62
C ASP A 108 16.35 6.45 -1.93
N LEU A 109 15.45 5.47 -2.12
CA LEU A 109 14.64 5.34 -3.34
C LEU A 109 13.28 6.05 -3.21
N ARG A 110 12.76 6.47 -4.36
CA ARG A 110 11.46 7.12 -4.53
C ARG A 110 10.84 6.59 -5.84
N PRO A 111 9.50 6.49 -5.94
CA PRO A 111 8.46 6.86 -4.98
C PRO A 111 8.37 5.92 -3.75
N ARG A 112 7.54 6.26 -2.74
CA ARG A 112 7.20 5.44 -1.57
C ARG A 112 5.71 5.59 -1.22
N ILE A 113 5.16 4.65 -0.46
CA ILE A 113 3.74 4.59 -0.08
C ILE A 113 3.43 5.63 1.03
N GLY A 114 4.41 5.93 1.89
CA GLY A 114 4.35 6.92 2.99
C GLY A 114 5.38 8.04 2.87
#